data_AF-A0AB36P4J3-F1
#
_entry.id   AF-A0AB36P4J3-F1
#
_cell.length_a   1.000
_cell.length_b   1.000
_cell.length_c   1.000
_cell.angle_alpha   90.00
_cell.angle_beta   90.00
_cell.angle_gamma   90.00
#
_symmetry.space_group_name_H-M   'P 1'
#
loop_
_entity.id
_entity.type
_entity.pdbx_description
1 polymer ?
#
loop_
_entity_poly.entity_id
_entity_poly.type
_entity_poly.pdbx_seq_one_letter_code
_entity_poly.pdbx_strand_id
1 'polypeptide(L)'
;MKGGVFSILKARFLLNDDAVKNWRFIVFLILLAIIMIANTQRYEQKVFEIAKLNNEVKELRSEFVDRRSELMKLKMESTISDKMQEKQIFPSTVPPVKIEVKKEEEKNFFKRIWQ
;
A
#
# COMPACT_ATOMS: atom_id res chain seq x y z
N MET A 1 11.24 58.96 20.34
CA MET A 1 10.77 57.61 19.94
C MET A 1 11.27 56.46 20.85
N LYS A 2 11.89 56.71 22.02
CA LYS A 2 12.43 55.64 22.89
C LYS A 2 11.50 55.21 24.05
N GLY A 3 10.39 55.91 24.28
CA GLY A 3 9.51 55.69 25.45
C GLY A 3 8.54 54.51 25.31
N GLY A 4 8.02 54.24 24.12
CA GLY A 4 6.96 53.23 23.92
C GLY A 4 7.41 51.79 24.23
N VAL A 5 8.60 51.41 23.74
CA VAL A 5 9.18 50.09 24.02
C VAL A 5 9.54 49.93 25.50
N PHE A 6 10.04 51.00 26.12
CA PHE A 6 10.39 51.04 27.53
C PHE A 6 9.16 50.94 28.45
N SER A 7 8.01 51.49 28.04
CA SER A 7 6.74 51.35 28.79
C SER A 7 6.12 49.95 28.71
N ILE A 8 6.37 49.22 27.63
CA ILE A 8 5.97 47.80 27.49
C ILE A 8 6.83 46.94 28.42
N LEU A 9 8.14 47.16 28.44
CA LEU A 9 9.07 46.48 29.35
C LEU A 9 8.81 46.79 30.84
N LYS A 10 8.40 48.03 31.17
CA LYS A 10 8.01 48.43 32.54
C LYS A 10 6.59 48.00 32.95
N ALA A 11 5.92 47.14 32.18
CA ALA A 11 4.57 46.65 32.45
C ALA A 11 3.49 47.73 32.60
N ARG A 12 3.73 48.96 32.13
CA ARG A 12 2.71 50.04 32.16
C ARG A 12 1.48 49.69 31.32
N PHE A 13 1.63 48.82 30.32
CA PHE A 13 0.55 48.25 29.52
C PHE A 13 -0.44 47.40 30.35
N LEU A 14 0.02 46.81 31.45
CA LEU A 14 -0.80 45.95 32.32
C LEU A 14 -1.47 46.71 33.47
N LEU A 15 -1.10 47.97 33.70
CA LEU A 15 -1.50 48.75 34.90
C LEU A 15 -2.38 49.98 34.58
N ASN A 16 -2.57 50.34 33.31
CA ASN A 16 -3.48 51.41 32.91
C ASN A 16 -4.94 50.95 32.92
N ASP A 17 -5.92 51.86 32.89
CA ASP A 17 -7.37 51.54 32.92
C ASP A 17 -7.83 50.54 31.83
N ASP A 18 -7.08 50.40 30.73
CA ASP A 18 -7.30 49.39 29.67
C ASP A 18 -6.70 47.99 29.96
N ALA A 19 -6.19 47.74 31.17
CA ALA A 19 -5.50 46.52 31.58
C ALA A 19 -6.30 45.24 31.29
N VAL A 20 -7.62 45.29 31.45
CA VAL A 20 -8.52 44.14 31.21
C VAL A 20 -8.48 43.68 29.74
N LYS A 21 -8.42 44.61 28.78
CA LYS A 21 -8.34 44.30 27.34
C LYS A 21 -7.00 43.64 27.00
N ASN A 22 -5.93 44.10 27.64
CA ASN A 22 -4.57 43.62 27.45
C ASN A 22 -4.36 42.22 28.08
N TRP A 23 -4.96 41.97 29.24
CA TRP A 23 -4.96 40.65 29.87
C TRP A 23 -5.66 39.59 29.01
N ARG A 24 -6.83 39.93 28.44
CA ARG A 24 -7.54 39.05 27.51
C ARG A 24 -6.70 38.69 26.28
N PHE A 25 -5.91 39.63 25.77
CA PHE A 25 -5.00 39.40 24.65
C PHE A 25 -3.84 38.46 25.01
N ILE A 26 -3.28 38.58 26.21
CA ILE A 26 -2.21 37.68 26.69
C ILE A 26 -2.73 36.24 26.84
N VAL A 27 -3.92 36.06 27.43
CA VAL A 27 -4.56 34.73 27.54
C VAL A 27 -4.79 34.14 26.15
N PHE A 28 -5.21 34.96 25.18
CA PHE A 28 -5.38 34.52 23.79
C PHE A 28 -4.05 34.02 23.18
N LEU A 29 -2.94 34.72 23.39
CA LEU A 29 -1.63 34.29 22.90
C LEU A 29 -1.14 33.00 23.56
N ILE A 30 -1.37 32.84 24.87
CA ILE A 30 -1.01 31.61 25.59
C ILE A 30 -1.83 30.43 25.06
N LEU A 31 -3.14 30.62 24.86
CA LEU A 31 -4.01 29.60 24.29
C LEU A 31 -3.54 29.20 22.89
N LEU A 32 -3.17 30.17 22.06
CA LEU A 32 -2.63 29.93 20.72
C LEU A 32 -1.31 29.15 20.79
N ALA A 33 -0.42 29.50 21.72
CA ALA A 33 0.83 28.77 21.94
C ALA A 33 0.58 27.31 22.35
N ILE A 34 -0.39 27.06 23.24
CA ILE A 34 -0.78 25.70 23.64
C ILE A 34 -1.31 24.90 22.43
N ILE A 35 -2.18 25.51 21.60
CA ILE A 35 -2.68 24.86 20.38
C ILE A 35 -1.53 24.53 19.43
N MET A 36 -0.55 25.44 19.27
CA MET A 36 0.60 25.21 18.42
C MET A 36 1.45 24.03 18.92
N ILE A 37 1.75 23.98 20.21
CA ILE A 37 2.51 22.87 20.83
C ILE A 37 1.75 21.54 20.65
N ALA A 38 0.44 21.52 20.92
CA ALA A 38 -0.38 20.33 20.77
C ALA A 38 -0.41 19.83 19.32
N ASN A 39 -0.51 20.72 18.34
CA ASN A 39 -0.47 20.34 16.93
C ASN A 39 0.90 19.80 16.51
N THR A 40 1.99 20.40 16.96
CA THR A 40 3.35 19.89 16.68
C THR A 40 3.52 18.47 17.21
N GLN A 41 3.09 18.19 18.44
CA GLN A 41 3.23 16.85 19.00
C GLN A 41 2.41 15.81 18.23
N ARG A 42 1.21 16.16 17.76
CA ARG A 42 0.38 15.29 16.92
C ARG A 42 0.99 15.07 15.54
N TYR A 43 1.64 16.10 14.98
CA TYR A 43 2.36 15.99 13.73
C TYR A 43 3.52 15.00 13.85
N GLU A 44 4.32 15.10 14.91
CA GLU A 44 5.43 14.17 15.18
C GLU A 44 4.94 12.72 15.27
N GLN A 45 3.87 12.47 16.04
CA GLN A 45 3.27 11.12 16.16
C GLN A 45 2.88 10.54 14.79
N LYS A 46 2.29 11.36 13.92
CA LYS A 46 1.93 10.94 12.54
C LYS A 46 3.15 10.62 11.70
N VAL A 47 4.24 11.38 11.84
CA VAL A 47 5.49 11.11 11.10
C VAL A 47 6.08 9.77 11.53
N PHE A 48 6.07 9.44 12.82
CA PHE A 48 6.50 8.13 13.31
C PHE A 48 5.60 6.99 12.79
N GLU A 49 4.29 7.20 12.77
CA GLU A 49 3.34 6.23 12.21
C GLU A 49 3.60 5.99 10.72
N ILE A 50 3.82 7.05 9.93
CA ILE A 50 4.17 6.95 8.50
C ILE A 50 5.47 6.17 8.32
N ALA A 51 6.49 6.42 9.14
CA ALA A 51 7.75 5.69 9.08
C ALA A 51 7.55 4.18 9.38
N LYS A 52 6.74 3.84 10.38
CA LYS A 52 6.38 2.46 10.70
C LYS A 52 5.67 1.77 9.53
N LEU A 53 4.64 2.42 8.97
CA LEU A 53 3.88 1.88 7.84
C LEU A 53 4.76 1.70 6.59
N ASN A 54 5.68 2.62 6.33
CA ASN A 54 6.63 2.49 5.22
C ASN A 54 7.56 1.29 5.38
N ASN A 55 8.02 1.01 6.61
CA ASN A 55 8.82 -0.18 6.89
C ASN A 55 8.01 -1.46 6.65
N GLU A 56 6.76 -1.51 7.12
CA GLU A 56 5.86 -2.65 6.90
C GLU A 56 5.61 -2.90 5.40
N VAL A 57 5.36 -1.85 4.62
CA VAL A 57 5.21 -1.96 3.16
C VAL A 57 6.48 -2.52 2.51
N LYS A 58 7.66 -2.09 2.98
CA LYS A 58 8.94 -2.57 2.46
C LYS A 58 9.17 -4.04 2.79
N GLU A 59 8.83 -4.46 4.00
CA GLU A 59 8.90 -5.86 4.44
C GLU A 59 7.97 -6.76 3.64
N LEU A 60 6.69 -6.38 3.50
CA LEU A 60 5.71 -7.10 2.69
C LEU A 60 6.14 -7.22 1.22
N ARG A 61 6.76 -6.17 0.68
CA ARG A 61 7.29 -6.21 -0.69
C ARG A 61 8.47 -7.17 -0.82
N SER A 62 9.34 -7.24 0.20
CA SER A 62 10.42 -8.23 0.23
C SER A 62 9.85 -9.64 0.25
N GLU A 63 8.90 -9.91 1.16
CA GLU A 63 8.26 -11.22 1.27
C GLU A 63 7.58 -11.62 -0.05
N PHE A 64 6.86 -10.70 -0.69
CA PHE A 64 6.23 -10.95 -1.99
C PHE A 64 7.24 -11.38 -3.06
N VAL A 65 8.39 -10.72 -3.13
CA VAL A 65 9.44 -11.04 -4.11
C VAL A 65 10.04 -12.42 -3.83
N ASP A 66 10.30 -12.73 -2.57
CA ASP A 66 10.84 -14.03 -2.14
C ASP A 66 9.85 -15.17 -2.46
N ARG A 67 8.59 -15.01 -2.06
CA ARG A 67 7.52 -15.98 -2.34
C ARG A 67 7.27 -16.16 -3.82
N ARG A 68 7.26 -15.07 -4.60
CA ARG A 68 7.13 -15.14 -6.07
C ARG A 68 8.27 -15.95 -6.67
N SER A 69 9.50 -15.73 -6.20
CA SER A 69 10.67 -16.45 -6.68
C SER A 69 10.60 -17.95 -6.33
N GLU A 70 10.15 -18.27 -5.13
CA GLU A 70 9.89 -19.65 -4.69
C GLU A 70 8.82 -20.33 -5.56
N LEU A 71 7.69 -19.66 -5.81
CA LEU A 71 6.63 -20.18 -6.69
C LEU A 71 7.12 -20.41 -8.12
N MET A 72 7.95 -19.51 -8.66
CA MET A 72 8.55 -19.71 -9.98
C MET A 72 9.44 -20.95 -9.98
N LYS A 73 10.26 -21.15 -8.94
CA LYS A 73 11.08 -22.37 -8.81
C LYS A 73 10.23 -23.63 -8.75
N LEU A 74 9.13 -23.62 -7.99
CA LEU A 74 8.23 -24.77 -7.92
C LEU A 74 7.49 -25.03 -9.23
N LYS A 75 7.17 -23.98 -10.00
CA LYS A 75 6.50 -24.08 -11.31
C LYS A 75 7.46 -24.46 -12.45
N MET A 76 8.78 -24.35 -12.26
CA MET A 76 9.74 -24.70 -13.32
C MET A 76 9.51 -26.12 -13.82
N GLU A 77 9.46 -26.26 -15.14
CA GLU A 77 9.21 -27.54 -15.80
C GLU A 77 10.21 -28.60 -15.35
N SER A 78 11.50 -28.25 -15.22
CA SER A 78 12.54 -29.14 -14.69
C SER A 78 12.20 -29.67 -13.29
N THR A 79 11.80 -28.79 -12.37
CA THR A 79 11.44 -29.18 -10.99
C THR A 79 10.19 -30.06 -10.95
N ILE A 80 9.23 -29.81 -11.84
CA ILE A 80 8.05 -30.66 -11.99
C ILE A 80 8.44 -32.03 -12.58
N SER A 81 9.24 -32.05 -13.64
CA SER A 81 9.73 -33.28 -14.26
C SER A 81 10.50 -34.15 -13.27
N ASP A 82 11.41 -33.56 -12.48
CA ASP A 82 12.18 -34.26 -11.46
C ASP A 82 11.26 -34.92 -10.42
N LYS A 83 10.24 -34.20 -9.93
CA LYS A 83 9.25 -34.77 -8.99
C LYS A 83 8.35 -35.83 -9.61
N MET A 84 8.07 -35.73 -10.91
CA MET A 84 7.21 -36.68 -11.62
C MET A 84 7.93 -37.99 -11.98
N GLN A 85 9.27 -38.02 -11.95
CA GLN A 85 10.06 -39.25 -12.13
C GLN A 85 9.73 -40.31 -11.06
N GLU A 86 9.51 -39.92 -9.80
CA GLU A 86 9.07 -40.85 -8.74
C GLU A 86 7.77 -41.56 -9.10
N LYS A 87 6.89 -40.88 -9.84
CA LYS A 87 5.61 -41.41 -10.30
C LYS A 87 5.70 -42.13 -11.64
N GLN A 88 6.91 -42.32 -12.18
CA GLN A 88 7.17 -42.90 -13.51
C GLN A 88 6.50 -42.12 -14.66
N ILE A 89 6.27 -40.81 -14.49
CA ILE A 89 5.68 -39.94 -15.51
C ILE A 89 6.81 -39.12 -16.15
N PHE A 90 6.91 -39.19 -17.48
CA PHE A 90 7.98 -38.54 -18.25
C PHE A 90 7.42 -37.51 -19.22
N PRO A 91 8.16 -36.41 -19.49
CA PRO A 91 7.77 -35.46 -20.51
C PRO A 91 7.81 -36.12 -21.90
N SER A 92 6.81 -35.85 -22.73
CA SER A 92 6.77 -36.34 -24.11
C SER A 92 7.71 -35.51 -24.98
N THR A 93 8.67 -36.16 -25.64
CA THR A 93 9.55 -35.52 -26.63
C THR A 93 8.79 -35.16 -27.93
N VAL A 94 7.63 -35.80 -28.15
CA VAL A 94 6.81 -35.65 -29.35
C VAL A 94 5.57 -34.82 -29.03
N PRO A 95 5.24 -33.81 -29.85
CA PRO A 95 4.04 -33.00 -29.61
C PRO A 95 2.76 -33.83 -29.73
N PRO A 96 1.70 -33.50 -28.96
CA PRO A 96 0.43 -34.22 -29.03
C PRO A 96 -0.27 -33.96 -30.37
N VAL A 97 -0.85 -35.02 -30.95
CA VAL A 97 -1.62 -34.94 -32.19
C VAL A 97 -3.07 -34.63 -31.86
N LYS A 98 -3.66 -33.62 -32.52
CA LYS A 98 -5.08 -33.32 -32.41
C LYS A 98 -5.87 -34.41 -33.14
N ILE A 99 -6.62 -35.22 -32.39
CA ILE A 99 -7.52 -36.22 -32.97
C ILE A 99 -8.84 -35.52 -33.29
N GLU A 100 -9.09 -35.28 -34.57
CA GLU A 100 -10.40 -34.84 -35.05
C GLU A 100 -11.23 -36.08 -35.42
N VAL A 101 -12.29 -36.34 -34.63
CA VAL A 101 -13.20 -37.45 -34.90
C VAL A 101 -14.05 -37.08 -36.12
N LYS A 102 -13.67 -37.61 -37.30
CA LYS A 102 -14.56 -37.62 -38.46
C LYS A 102 -15.72 -38.56 -38.15
N LYS A 103 -16.88 -38.00 -37.84
CA LYS A 103 -18.14 -38.76 -37.82
C LYS A 103 -18.36 -39.28 -39.23
N GLU A 104 -18.54 -40.59 -39.39
CA GLU A 104 -18.98 -41.16 -40.66
C GLU A 104 -20.35 -40.55 -41.01
N GLU A 105 -20.48 -40.02 -42.22
CA GLU A 105 -21.77 -39.64 -42.76
C GLU A 105 -22.59 -40.93 -42.90
N GLU A 106 -23.54 -41.14 -41.98
CA GLU A 106 -24.60 -42.14 -42.18
C GLU A 106 -25.22 -41.85 -43.55
N LYS A 107 -25.15 -42.83 -44.46
CA LYS A 107 -25.74 -42.71 -45.79
C LYS A 107 -27.21 -42.38 -45.60
N ASN A 108 -27.56 -41.11 -45.82
CA ASN A 108 -28.92 -40.60 -45.73
C ASN A 108 -29.87 -41.58 -46.39
N PHE A 109 -30.86 -42.02 -45.63
CA PHE A 109 -31.94 -42.94 -46.03
C PHE A 109 -32.53 -42.59 -47.41
N PHE A 110 -32.56 -41.29 -47.74
CA PHE A 110 -33.01 -40.73 -49.01
C PHE A 110 -32.14 -41.04 -50.24
N LYS A 111 -30.86 -41.41 -50.09
CA LYS A 111 -29.98 -41.78 -51.22
C LYS A 111 -30.24 -43.19 -51.76
N ARG A 112 -30.96 -44.02 -50.98
CA ARG A 112 -31.34 -45.40 -51.35
C ARG A 112 -32.68 -45.49 -52.09
N ILE A 113 -33.46 -44.41 -52.11
CA ILE A 113 -34.81 -44.35 -52.68
C ILE A 113 -34.79 -43.88 -54.15
N TRP A 114 -33.68 -43.30 -54.61
CA TRP A 114 -33.52 -42.79 -55.97
C TRP A 114 -32.36 -43.48 -56.72
N GLN A 115 -32.32 -44.81 -56.68
CA GLN A 115 -31.53 -45.64 -57.60
C GLN A 115 -32.34 -46.85 -58.07
#